data_AF-A0ABD1CM15-F1
#
_entry.id   AF-A0ABD1CM15-F1
#
_cell.length_a   1.000
_cell.length_b   1.000
_cell.length_c   1.000
_cell.angle_alpha   90.00
_cell.angle_beta   90.00
_cell.angle_gamma   90.00
#
_symmetry.space_group_name_H-M   'P 1'
#
loop_
_entity.id
_entity.type
_entity.pdbx_description
1 polymer ?
#
loop_
_entity_poly.entity_id
_entity_poly.type
_entity_poly.pdbx_seq_one_letter_code
_entity_poly.pdbx_strand_id
1 'polypeptide(L)'
;MRNFDPQHLPHLRLPVGPNHVLQVAKEAGVTLSKVLTTHHQWDHAGGNADLWKRYKADPSLGILSIYDGNDDRINNMTNPVGQDDTLENGTVSHNQVYDALITKHSALLDDTKVLCGHDYALINQPFASTFESDNVDITQLLGIAKKADLKRRRAMMPFTIGQLKCTNVSIRLARLLCS
;
A
#
# COMPACT_ATOMS: atom_id res chain seq x y z
N MET A 1 15.98 -24.18 -10.01
CA MET A 1 14.79 -23.34 -9.71
C MET A 1 14.10 -23.96 -8.51
N ARG A 2 14.08 -23.27 -7.36
CA ARG A 2 13.33 -23.74 -6.19
C ARG A 2 11.90 -23.23 -6.36
N ASN A 3 10.94 -24.15 -6.33
CA ASN A 3 9.51 -23.85 -6.39
C ASN A 3 9.16 -22.88 -5.26
N PHE A 4 8.60 -21.73 -5.63
CA PHE A 4 8.06 -20.76 -4.70
C PHE A 4 6.72 -21.32 -4.20
N ASP A 5 6.72 -21.88 -2.99
CA ASP A 5 5.49 -22.29 -2.31
C ASP A 5 5.02 -21.12 -1.42
N PRO A 6 3.99 -20.37 -1.82
CA PRO A 6 3.48 -19.23 -1.06
C PRO A 6 2.81 -19.64 0.27
N GLN A 7 2.57 -20.93 0.53
CA GLN A 7 1.90 -21.41 1.75
C GLN A 7 2.85 -21.66 2.93
N HIS A 8 4.17 -21.72 2.71
CA HIS A 8 5.16 -22.12 3.73
C HIS A 8 5.97 -20.98 4.33
N LEU A 9 5.59 -19.73 4.08
CA LEU A 9 6.31 -18.62 4.66
C LEU A 9 5.65 -18.20 5.99
N PRO A 10 6.36 -18.23 7.14
CA PRO A 10 5.89 -17.65 8.38
C PRO A 10 6.04 -16.12 8.30
N HIS A 11 5.41 -15.52 7.31
CA HIS A 11 5.40 -14.09 7.13
C HIS A 11 4.27 -13.55 7.96
N LEU A 12 4.67 -12.86 9.03
CA LEU A 12 3.96 -11.80 9.71
C LEU A 12 2.70 -11.35 8.96
N ARG A 13 1.59 -12.10 9.16
CA ARG A 13 0.25 -11.64 8.81
C ARG A 13 -0.02 -10.50 9.76
N LEU A 14 0.41 -9.30 9.41
CA LEU A 14 -0.12 -8.11 10.05
C LEU A 14 -1.63 -8.21 9.83
N PRO A 15 -2.44 -8.27 10.90
CA PRO A 15 -3.87 -8.35 10.72
C PRO A 15 -4.26 -7.12 9.92
N VAL A 16 -4.94 -7.36 8.80
CA VAL A 16 -5.66 -6.37 8.01
C VAL A 16 -6.81 -5.92 8.91
N GLY A 17 -6.43 -5.10 9.89
CA GLY A 17 -7.16 -4.87 11.11
C GLY A 17 -7.15 -3.38 11.35
N PRO A 18 -8.33 -2.72 11.41
CA PRO A 18 -8.44 -1.28 11.59
C PRO A 18 -7.64 -0.75 12.78
N ASN A 19 -7.55 -1.54 13.86
CA ASN A 19 -6.73 -1.21 15.04
C ASN A 19 -5.26 -0.97 14.70
N HIS A 20 -4.65 -1.84 13.90
CA HIS A 20 -3.23 -1.75 13.57
C HIS A 20 -2.95 -0.54 12.67
N VAL A 21 -3.79 -0.33 11.64
CA VAL A 21 -3.65 0.83 10.74
C VAL A 21 -3.80 2.15 11.51
N LEU A 22 -4.81 2.25 12.37
CA LEU A 22 -5.04 3.44 13.20
C LEU A 22 -3.92 3.66 14.21
N GLN A 23 -3.37 2.58 14.79
CA GLN A 23 -2.23 2.67 15.69
C GLN A 23 -0.99 3.20 14.96
N VAL A 24 -0.66 2.65 13.79
CA VAL A 24 0.49 3.11 12.99
C VAL A 24 0.29 4.56 12.54
N ALA A 25 -0.91 4.95 12.13
CA ALA A 25 -1.23 6.33 11.79
C ALA A 25 -0.99 7.28 12.98
N LYS A 26 -1.48 6.90 14.16
CA LYS A 26 -1.27 7.66 15.41
C LYS A 26 0.21 7.76 15.78
N GLU A 27 0.95 6.67 15.74
CA GLU A 27 2.39 6.63 16.04
C GLU A 27 3.21 7.48 15.05
N ALA A 28 2.77 7.53 13.79
CA ALA A 28 3.37 8.36 12.76
C ALA A 28 2.90 9.84 12.79
N GLY A 29 1.96 10.19 13.67
CA GLY A 29 1.40 11.54 13.76
C GLY A 29 0.61 11.97 12.52
N VAL A 30 0.01 11.01 11.79
CA VAL A 30 -0.79 11.27 10.58
C VAL A 30 -2.25 10.88 10.79
N THR A 31 -3.14 11.60 10.09
CA THR A 31 -4.56 11.25 10.04
C THR A 31 -4.84 10.42 8.80
N LEU A 32 -5.40 9.24 8.98
CA LEU A 32 -5.90 8.42 7.87
C LEU A 32 -7.18 9.07 7.34
N SER A 33 -7.21 9.43 6.07
CA SER A 33 -8.37 10.08 5.42
C SER A 33 -8.88 9.34 4.18
N LYS A 34 -8.04 8.47 3.58
CA LYS A 34 -8.38 7.73 2.36
C LYS A 34 -7.99 6.25 2.50
N VAL A 35 -8.85 5.37 2.01
CA VAL A 35 -8.60 3.94 1.84
C VAL A 35 -8.80 3.60 0.37
N LEU A 36 -7.80 2.96 -0.23
CA LEU A 36 -7.87 2.44 -1.59
C LEU A 36 -7.92 0.91 -1.54
N THR A 37 -9.08 0.34 -1.86
CA THR A 37 -9.28 -1.11 -1.84
C THR A 37 -9.05 -1.65 -3.24
N THR A 38 -8.08 -2.56 -3.40
CA THR A 38 -7.71 -3.07 -4.73
C THR A 38 -8.65 -4.16 -5.23
N HIS A 39 -9.17 -5.00 -4.34
CA HIS A 39 -10.10 -6.08 -4.64
C HIS A 39 -10.81 -6.58 -3.37
N HIS A 40 -11.85 -7.40 -3.54
CA HIS A 40 -12.77 -7.82 -2.47
C HIS A 40 -12.26 -8.93 -1.54
N GLN A 41 -11.06 -9.48 -1.75
CA GLN A 41 -10.56 -10.53 -0.85
C GLN A 41 -10.46 -10.00 0.59
N TRP A 42 -10.75 -10.87 1.57
CA TRP A 42 -10.94 -10.45 2.97
C TRP A 42 -9.69 -9.79 3.57
N ASP A 43 -8.51 -10.23 3.18
CA ASP A 43 -7.21 -9.65 3.53
C ASP A 43 -6.91 -8.31 2.83
N HIS A 44 -7.82 -7.81 1.99
CA HIS A 44 -7.72 -6.50 1.36
C HIS A 44 -8.90 -5.59 1.70
N ALA A 45 -10.12 -6.12 1.76
CA ALA A 45 -11.36 -5.36 1.99
C ALA A 45 -11.98 -5.59 3.38
N GLY A 46 -11.54 -6.61 4.13
CA GLY A 46 -12.18 -7.04 5.37
C GLY A 46 -12.16 -6.00 6.50
N GLY A 47 -11.21 -5.04 6.46
CA GLY A 47 -11.11 -3.95 7.42
C GLY A 47 -12.04 -2.76 7.14
N ASN A 48 -12.62 -2.65 5.94
CA ASN A 48 -13.33 -1.43 5.50
C ASN A 48 -14.54 -1.12 6.37
N ALA A 49 -15.34 -2.13 6.71
CA ALA A 49 -16.56 -1.94 7.48
C ALA A 49 -16.31 -1.46 8.92
N ASP A 50 -15.28 -2.01 9.58
CA ASP A 50 -14.93 -1.59 10.95
C ASP A 50 -14.23 -0.22 10.96
N LEU A 51 -13.39 0.10 9.97
CA LEU A 51 -12.87 1.46 9.78
C LEU A 51 -14.02 2.46 9.59
N TRP A 52 -14.94 2.19 8.66
CA TRP A 52 -16.08 3.05 8.39
C TRP A 52 -16.91 3.31 9.65
N LYS A 53 -17.26 2.24 10.39
CA LYS A 53 -18.03 2.34 11.64
C LYS A 53 -17.34 3.23 12.67
N ARG A 54 -16.02 3.15 12.81
CA ARG A 54 -15.26 3.97 13.75
C ARG A 54 -15.25 5.45 13.38
N TYR A 55 -15.01 5.77 12.11
CA TYR A 55 -15.05 7.16 11.63
C TYR A 55 -16.44 7.77 11.73
N LYS A 56 -17.50 6.96 11.58
CA LYS A 56 -18.87 7.40 11.84
C LYS A 56 -19.15 7.63 13.32
N ALA A 57 -18.50 6.89 14.21
CA ALA A 57 -18.69 7.00 15.66
C ALA A 57 -17.84 8.12 16.30
N ASP A 58 -16.70 8.45 15.71
CA ASP A 58 -15.75 9.45 16.23
C ASP A 58 -15.43 10.52 15.18
N PRO A 59 -16.15 11.65 15.20
CA PRO A 59 -15.90 12.77 14.28
C PRO A 59 -14.50 13.38 14.40
N SER A 60 -13.77 13.15 15.51
CA SER A 60 -12.41 13.67 15.68
C SER A 60 -11.38 13.01 14.76
N LEU A 61 -11.71 11.83 14.22
CA LEU A 61 -10.90 11.15 13.21
C LEU A 61 -11.02 11.78 11.82
N GLY A 62 -11.97 12.70 11.62
CA GLY A 62 -12.24 13.37 10.35
C GLY A 62 -13.13 12.55 9.42
N ILE A 63 -12.99 12.80 8.11
CA ILE A 63 -13.76 12.12 7.07
C ILE A 63 -12.90 11.01 6.44
N LEU A 64 -13.45 9.80 6.38
CA LEU A 64 -12.86 8.69 5.65
C LEU A 64 -13.49 8.58 4.27
N SER A 65 -12.67 8.56 3.22
CA SER A 65 -13.09 8.20 1.87
C SER A 65 -12.57 6.81 1.50
N ILE A 66 -13.48 5.90 1.19
CA ILE A 66 -13.18 4.54 0.72
C ILE A 66 -13.43 4.49 -0.79
N TYR A 67 -12.36 4.21 -1.53
CA TYR A 67 -12.32 4.07 -2.99
C TYR A 67 -12.13 2.61 -3.37
N ASP A 68 -12.88 2.14 -4.37
CA ASP A 68 -12.70 0.83 -4.99
C ASP A 68 -13.28 0.78 -6.42
N GLY A 69 -13.06 -0.34 -7.13
CA GLY A 69 -13.45 -0.55 -8.52
C GLY A 69 -14.95 -0.68 -8.81
N ASN A 70 -15.83 -0.15 -7.95
CA ASN A 70 -17.28 -0.37 -7.98
C ASN A 70 -17.63 -1.87 -7.83
N ASP A 71 -16.92 -2.56 -6.95
CA ASP A 71 -17.15 -3.98 -6.65
C ASP A 71 -18.17 -4.08 -5.51
N ASP A 72 -19.37 -4.58 -5.81
CA ASP A 72 -20.50 -4.69 -4.86
C ASP A 72 -20.22 -5.59 -3.66
N ARG A 73 -19.15 -6.40 -3.71
CA ARG A 73 -18.67 -7.22 -2.60
C ARG A 73 -17.82 -6.43 -1.60
N ILE A 74 -17.38 -5.22 -1.94
CA ILE A 74 -16.60 -4.35 -1.05
C ILE A 74 -17.54 -3.48 -0.21
N ASN A 75 -17.47 -3.65 1.10
CA ASN A 75 -18.36 -2.96 2.03
C ASN A 75 -18.00 -1.47 2.21
N ASN A 76 -19.04 -0.62 2.25
CA ASN A 76 -18.96 0.81 2.58
C ASN A 76 -18.10 1.64 1.62
N MET A 77 -18.07 1.24 0.35
CA MET A 77 -17.60 2.11 -0.73
C MET A 77 -18.30 3.46 -0.65
N THR A 78 -17.53 4.54 -0.79
CA THR A 78 -18.06 5.92 -0.83
C THR A 78 -17.80 6.60 -2.16
N ASN A 79 -16.75 6.18 -2.85
CA ASN A 79 -16.28 6.79 -4.08
C ASN A 79 -15.94 5.65 -5.04
N PRO A 80 -16.89 5.17 -5.86
CA PRO A 80 -16.56 4.23 -6.92
C PRO A 80 -15.54 4.88 -7.84
N VAL A 81 -14.54 4.10 -8.24
CA VAL A 81 -13.58 4.50 -9.26
C VAL A 81 -13.64 3.53 -10.42
N GLY A 82 -14.04 4.04 -11.57
CA GLY A 82 -14.01 3.33 -12.84
C GLY A 82 -12.67 3.45 -13.54
N GLN A 83 -12.64 2.88 -14.73
CA GLN A 83 -11.57 3.15 -15.68
C GLN A 83 -11.52 4.66 -15.98
N ASP A 84 -10.32 5.23 -16.05
CA ASP A 84 -10.07 6.63 -16.46
C ASP A 84 -10.52 7.72 -15.45
N ASP A 85 -11.01 7.34 -14.26
CA ASP A 85 -11.34 8.28 -13.19
C ASP A 85 -10.09 8.93 -12.58
N THR A 86 -10.14 10.25 -12.41
CA THR A 86 -9.09 11.04 -11.75
C THR A 86 -9.46 11.32 -10.30
N LEU A 87 -8.52 11.05 -9.39
CA LEU A 87 -8.51 11.66 -8.07
C LEU A 87 -7.63 12.90 -8.22
N GLU A 88 -8.03 14.07 -7.72
CA GLU A 88 -7.33 15.35 -7.93
C GLU A 88 -5.80 15.19 -8.00
N ASN A 89 -5.22 15.62 -9.14
CA ASN A 89 -3.83 15.50 -9.62
C ASN A 89 -3.43 14.31 -10.52
N GLY A 90 -4.19 13.99 -11.59
CA GLY A 90 -3.61 13.37 -12.80
C GLY A 90 -4.37 12.17 -13.40
N THR A 91 -4.25 12.04 -14.73
CA THR A 91 -4.92 11.07 -15.65
C THR A 91 -4.07 9.84 -15.94
N VAL A 92 -4.62 8.59 -16.03
CA VAL A 92 -4.10 7.43 -16.84
C VAL A 92 -5.15 6.29 -16.98
N SER A 93 -4.96 5.45 -18.02
CA SER A 93 -5.70 4.22 -18.40
C SER A 93 -4.99 2.85 -18.16
N HIS A 94 -5.84 1.81 -18.04
CA HIS A 94 -5.74 0.34 -18.21
C HIS A 94 -4.78 -0.61 -17.40
N ASN A 95 -5.21 -1.00 -16.17
CA ASN A 95 -5.28 -2.33 -15.52
C ASN A 95 -5.48 -2.18 -14.00
N GLN A 96 -6.47 -2.88 -13.41
CA GLN A 96 -7.07 -2.58 -12.09
C GLN A 96 -6.16 -2.72 -10.84
N VAL A 97 -4.95 -3.27 -10.96
CA VAL A 97 -3.93 -3.26 -9.88
C VAL A 97 -2.69 -2.45 -10.29
N TYR A 98 -2.34 -2.48 -11.57
CA TYR A 98 -1.21 -1.75 -12.12
C TYR A 98 -1.47 -0.23 -12.09
N ASP A 99 -2.62 0.27 -12.58
CA ASP A 99 -2.90 1.71 -12.63
C ASP A 99 -3.09 2.35 -11.26
N ALA A 100 -3.72 1.63 -10.34
CA ALA A 100 -3.88 2.09 -8.97
C ALA A 100 -2.51 2.30 -8.31
N LEU A 101 -1.58 1.37 -8.50
CA LEU A 101 -0.23 1.45 -7.93
C LEU A 101 0.71 2.37 -8.73
N ILE A 102 0.54 2.46 -10.05
CA ILE A 102 1.42 3.20 -10.95
C ILE A 102 0.93 4.62 -11.08
N THR A 103 -0.26 4.84 -11.60
CA THR A 103 -0.73 6.19 -11.91
C THR A 103 -1.04 6.95 -10.65
N LYS A 104 -1.88 6.36 -9.80
CA LYS A 104 -2.41 7.10 -8.64
C LYS A 104 -1.33 7.34 -7.60
N HIS A 105 -0.39 6.41 -7.39
CA HIS A 105 0.71 6.63 -6.44
C HIS A 105 1.87 7.43 -7.04
N SER A 106 2.21 7.29 -8.34
CA SER A 106 3.30 8.09 -8.93
C SER A 106 2.97 9.57 -9.04
N ALA A 107 1.68 9.91 -9.17
CA ALA A 107 1.23 11.29 -9.23
C ALA A 107 1.18 11.99 -7.86
N LEU A 108 1.22 11.21 -6.76
CA LEU A 108 1.26 11.78 -5.41
C LEU A 108 2.62 12.41 -5.11
N LEU A 109 2.59 13.40 -4.21
CA LEU A 109 3.78 14.04 -3.67
C LEU A 109 4.66 13.01 -2.97
N ASP A 110 5.98 13.16 -3.11
CA ASP A 110 6.95 12.19 -2.61
C ASP A 110 6.88 11.96 -1.10
N ASP A 111 6.42 12.94 -0.32
CA ASP A 111 6.28 12.87 1.13
C ASP A 111 5.00 12.17 1.61
N THR A 112 4.05 11.90 0.70
CA THR A 112 2.78 11.23 0.99
C THR A 112 3.03 9.87 1.65
N LYS A 113 2.39 9.64 2.80
CA LYS A 113 2.54 8.40 3.58
C LYS A 113 1.63 7.29 3.05
N VAL A 114 2.20 6.09 2.90
CA VAL A 114 1.52 4.89 2.44
C VAL A 114 1.54 3.84 3.56
N LEU A 115 0.36 3.39 3.95
CA LEU A 115 0.15 2.27 4.85
C LEU A 115 -0.39 1.08 4.04
N CYS A 116 0.46 0.11 3.78
CA CYS A 116 0.13 -1.12 3.08
C CYS A 116 -0.66 -2.09 3.97
N GLY A 117 -1.55 -2.90 3.38
CA GLY A 117 -2.21 -4.00 4.09
C GLY A 117 -1.22 -5.06 4.59
N HIS A 118 -0.07 -5.19 3.91
CA HIS A 118 1.00 -6.11 4.24
C HIS A 118 2.36 -5.45 4.10
N ASP A 119 3.26 -5.76 5.04
CA ASP A 119 4.66 -5.41 4.93
C ASP A 119 5.44 -6.54 4.26
N TYR A 120 5.59 -6.42 2.94
CA TYR A 120 6.36 -7.36 2.13
C TYR A 120 7.78 -6.87 1.83
N ALA A 121 8.33 -5.91 2.56
CA ALA A 121 9.66 -5.36 2.25
C ALA A 121 10.77 -6.44 2.21
N LEU A 122 10.76 -7.40 3.13
CA LEU A 122 11.75 -8.50 3.17
C LEU A 122 11.63 -9.49 2.01
N ILE A 123 10.49 -9.54 1.32
CA ILE A 123 10.25 -10.43 0.17
C ILE A 123 10.44 -9.65 -1.14
N ASN A 124 9.87 -8.45 -1.20
CA ASN A 124 9.85 -7.62 -2.39
C ASN A 124 11.23 -7.06 -2.73
N GLN A 125 12.03 -6.66 -1.74
CA GLN A 125 13.34 -6.05 -2.02
C GLN A 125 14.37 -7.05 -2.60
N PRO A 126 14.49 -8.31 -2.11
CA PRO A 126 15.33 -9.31 -2.78
C PRO A 126 14.89 -9.63 -4.22
N PHE A 127 13.58 -9.67 -4.47
CA PHE A 127 13.06 -9.80 -5.84
C PHE A 127 13.41 -8.57 -6.69
N ALA A 128 13.24 -7.37 -6.15
CA ALA A 128 13.59 -6.13 -6.82
C ALA A 128 15.08 -6.08 -7.22
N SER A 129 15.98 -6.53 -6.33
CA SER A 129 17.42 -6.63 -6.62
C SER A 129 17.77 -7.61 -7.74
N THR A 130 16.88 -8.54 -8.12
CA THR A 130 17.15 -9.42 -9.29
C THR A 130 16.98 -8.70 -10.62
N PHE A 131 16.26 -7.57 -10.64
CA PHE A 131 16.07 -6.73 -11.83
C PHE A 131 16.98 -5.50 -11.82
N GLU A 132 17.20 -4.91 -10.63
CA GLU A 132 17.98 -3.69 -10.46
C GLU A 132 19.07 -3.88 -9.39
N SER A 133 20.09 -4.69 -9.68
CA SER A 133 21.17 -5.02 -8.73
C SER A 133 21.94 -3.81 -8.22
N ASP A 134 22.04 -2.77 -9.04
CA ASP A 134 22.86 -1.58 -8.78
C ASP A 134 22.05 -0.45 -8.14
N ASN A 135 20.74 -0.66 -7.91
CA ASN A 135 19.89 0.31 -7.25
C ASN A 135 20.17 0.35 -5.74
N VAL A 136 20.84 1.42 -5.31
CA VAL A 136 21.25 1.65 -3.93
C VAL A 136 20.05 1.79 -2.97
N ASP A 137 18.94 2.34 -3.43
CA ASP A 137 17.73 2.53 -2.61
C ASP A 137 17.10 1.19 -2.24
N ILE A 138 17.04 0.25 -3.19
CA ILE A 138 16.56 -1.12 -2.95
C ILE A 138 17.44 -1.82 -1.90
N THR A 139 18.75 -1.74 -2.07
CA THR A 139 19.73 -2.36 -1.16
C THR A 139 19.64 -1.76 0.24
N GLN A 140 19.53 -0.43 0.33
CA GLN A 140 19.39 0.28 1.60
C GLN A 140 18.08 -0.11 2.31
N LEU A 141 16.96 -0.14 1.58
CA LEU A 141 15.66 -0.52 2.15
C LEU A 141 15.66 -1.96 2.66
N LEU A 142 16.27 -2.90 1.94
CA LEU A 142 16.47 -4.27 2.41
C LEU A 142 17.29 -4.32 3.71
N GLY A 143 18.36 -3.53 3.79
CA GLY A 143 19.19 -3.42 5.00
C GLY A 143 18.41 -2.88 6.21
N ILE A 144 17.52 -1.90 5.98
CA ILE A 144 16.64 -1.36 7.02
C ILE A 144 15.61 -2.41 7.45
N ALA A 145 14.95 -3.07 6.50
CA ALA A 145 13.95 -4.11 6.77
C ALA A 145 14.54 -5.26 7.59
N LYS A 146 15.74 -5.75 7.24
CA LYS A 146 16.46 -6.78 8.01
C LYS A 146 16.74 -6.33 9.45
N LYS A 147 17.16 -5.07 9.65
CA LYS A 147 17.40 -4.53 11.00
C LYS A 147 16.12 -4.38 11.82
N ALA A 148 14.99 -4.04 11.18
CA ALA A 148 13.70 -3.94 11.85
C ALA A 148 13.19 -5.31 12.31
N ASP A 149 13.32 -6.33 11.46
CA ASP A 149 12.94 -7.71 11.76
C ASP A 149 13.76 -8.31 12.91
N LEU A 150 15.08 -8.10 12.91
CA LEU A 150 15.95 -8.49 14.03
C LEU A 150 15.55 -7.85 15.36
N LYS A 151 14.97 -6.64 15.33
CA LYS A 151 14.45 -5.93 16.51
C LYS A 151 13.02 -6.35 16.87
N ARG A 152 12.44 -7.35 16.19
CA ARG A 152 11.04 -7.77 16.29
C ARG A 152 10.05 -6.60 16.13
N ARG A 153 10.44 -5.57 15.37
CA ARG A 153 9.53 -4.46 15.05
C ARG A 153 8.53 -4.96 14.01
N ARG A 154 7.25 -4.74 14.31
CA ARG A 154 6.12 -5.39 13.64
C ARG A 154 5.74 -4.78 12.29
N ALA A 155 6.27 -3.62 11.88
CA ALA A 155 6.06 -3.10 10.53
C ALA A 155 7.13 -2.05 10.16
N MET A 156 7.52 -2.02 8.88
CA MET A 156 8.32 -0.97 8.24
C MET A 156 7.51 0.28 7.89
N MET A 157 6.21 0.26 8.12
CA MET A 157 5.28 1.34 7.80
C MET A 157 5.38 2.54 8.75
N PRO A 158 5.00 3.75 8.31
CA PRO A 158 4.55 4.08 6.95
C PRO A 158 5.73 4.21 5.96
N PHE A 159 5.49 3.83 4.70
CA PHE A 159 6.37 4.18 3.59
C PHE A 159 6.01 5.57 3.04
N THR A 160 6.85 6.13 2.20
CA THR A 160 6.55 7.33 1.40
C THR A 160 6.43 6.98 -0.07
N ILE A 161 5.67 7.78 -0.81
CA ILE A 161 5.58 7.67 -2.27
C ILE A 161 6.96 7.82 -2.92
N GLY A 162 7.80 8.74 -2.43
CA GLY A 162 9.19 8.90 -2.90
C GLY A 162 10.00 7.61 -2.72
N GLN A 163 9.91 6.96 -1.55
CA GLN A 163 10.56 5.67 -1.32
C GLN A 163 10.05 4.59 -2.29
N LEU A 164 8.73 4.51 -2.50
CA LEU A 164 8.13 3.54 -3.42
C LEU A 164 8.57 3.80 -4.88
N LYS A 165 8.64 5.06 -5.30
CA LYS A 165 9.17 5.49 -6.61
C LYS A 165 10.64 5.12 -6.83
N CYS A 166 11.42 4.93 -5.76
CA CYS A 166 12.83 4.54 -5.83
C CYS A 166 13.06 3.02 -5.65
N THR A 167 12.12 2.29 -5.05
CA THR A 167 12.36 0.91 -4.58
C THR A 167 11.35 -0.14 -5.06
N ASN A 168 10.20 0.28 -5.59
CA ASN A 168 9.19 -0.63 -6.12
C ASN A 168 9.37 -0.77 -7.63
N VAL A 169 9.79 -1.95 -8.09
CA VAL A 169 10.07 -2.23 -9.50
C VAL A 169 8.87 -1.98 -10.43
N SER A 170 7.64 -2.25 -9.97
CA SER A 170 6.44 -2.00 -10.77
C SER A 170 6.19 -0.51 -10.97
N ILE A 171 6.38 0.30 -9.93
CA ILE A 171 6.26 1.77 -10.01
C ILE A 171 7.38 2.35 -10.88
N ARG A 172 8.60 1.85 -10.73
CA ARG A 172 9.77 2.31 -11.49
C ARG A 172 9.68 1.99 -12.97
N LEU A 173 9.31 0.75 -13.32
CA LEU A 173 9.13 0.34 -14.71
C LEU A 173 8.15 1.26 -15.43
N ALA A 174 7.03 1.59 -14.78
CA ALA A 174 6.05 2.47 -15.38
C ALA A 174 6.55 3.91 -15.55
N ARG A 175 7.32 4.46 -14.61
CA ARG A 175 7.92 5.80 -14.75
C ARG A 175 8.85 5.89 -15.95
N LEU A 176 9.58 4.82 -16.27
CA LEU A 176 10.46 4.75 -17.44
C LEU A 176 9.70 4.58 -18.77
N LEU A 177 8.50 4.00 -18.74
CA LEU A 177 7.67 3.81 -19.92
C LEU A 177 6.82 5.04 -20.27
N CYS A 178 6.62 5.96 -19.32
CA CYS A 178 5.85 7.19 -19.49
C CYS A 178 6.71 8.46 -19.69
N SER A 179 8.04 8.33 -19.75
CA SER A 179 9.02 9.40 -19.99
C SER A 179 9.53 9.38 -21.42
#